data_AF-A0A8H4Y2R2-F1
#
_entry.id   AF-A0A8H4Y2R2-F1
#
_cell.length_a   1.000
_cell.length_b   1.000
_cell.length_c   1.000
_cell.angle_alpha   90.00
_cell.angle_beta   90.00
_cell.angle_gamma   90.00
#
_symmetry.space_group_name_H-M   'P 1'
#
loop_
_entity.id
_entity.type
_entity.pdbx_description
1 polymer ?
#
loop_
_entity_poly.entity_id
_entity_poly.type
_entity_poly.pdbx_seq_one_letter_code
_entity_poly.pdbx_strand_id
1 'polypeptide(L)'
;MSDDGLSIYDEVEIEDMTFDEAMGVYQFPCPCGDRFQITLEDLLEEQDIAVCPSCSLMIRVIFDLVCFIDFMSSTAAAICGQPNMTILAAPHPDCDTHDKASSWSASEISDKIPSFTELS
;
A
#
# COMPACT_ATOMS: atom_id res chain seq x y z
N MET A 1 6.34 -26.06 25.29
CA MET A 1 7.36 -25.27 24.60
C MET A 1 6.75 -24.91 23.27
N SER A 2 6.28 -23.68 23.14
CA SER A 2 5.55 -23.24 21.95
C SER A 2 6.48 -22.38 21.12
N ASP A 3 6.99 -23.01 20.08
CA ASP A 3 7.44 -22.49 18.78
C ASP A 3 8.02 -21.07 18.75
N ASP A 4 9.34 -21.04 18.56
CA ASP A 4 10.19 -19.88 18.47
C ASP A 4 10.27 -19.43 16.99
N GLY A 5 9.85 -18.19 16.72
CA GLY A 5 10.82 -17.28 16.08
C GLY A 5 10.59 -16.76 14.66
N LEU A 6 9.40 -16.87 14.06
CA LEU A 6 9.07 -16.05 12.88
C LEU A 6 7.84 -15.22 13.18
N SER A 7 8.05 -13.98 13.62
CA SER A 7 7.02 -12.98 13.89
C SER A 7 6.42 -12.42 12.59
N ILE A 8 6.04 -13.33 11.69
CA ILE A 8 5.23 -13.04 10.51
C ILE A 8 3.77 -13.06 10.95
N TYR A 9 3.09 -11.96 10.72
CA TYR A 9 1.70 -11.78 11.12
C TYR A 9 0.72 -12.38 10.11
N ASP A 10 0.99 -12.18 8.83
CA ASP A 10 0.13 -12.60 7.73
C ASP A 10 0.91 -12.68 6.40
N GLU A 11 0.30 -13.29 5.40
CA GLU A 11 0.82 -13.44 4.04
C GLU A 11 -0.09 -12.64 3.09
N VAL A 12 0.44 -11.56 2.51
CA VAL A 12 -0.33 -10.61 1.70
C VAL A 12 0.14 -10.67 0.26
N GLU A 13 -0.79 -10.68 -0.69
CA GLU A 13 -0.46 -10.64 -2.12
C GLU A 13 -0.02 -9.24 -2.53
N ILE A 14 0.97 -9.14 -3.42
CA ILE A 14 1.47 -7.86 -3.92
C ILE A 14 0.39 -7.02 -4.62
N GLU A 15 -0.66 -7.65 -5.13
CA GLU A 15 -1.82 -7.00 -5.78
C GLU A 15 -2.71 -6.21 -4.80
N ASP A 16 -2.68 -6.55 -3.51
CA ASP A 16 -3.46 -5.85 -2.47
C ASP A 16 -2.70 -4.64 -1.89
N MET A 17 -1.43 -4.48 -2.25
CA MET A 17 -0.58 -3.38 -1.80
C MET A 17 -0.71 -2.16 -2.70
N THR A 18 -0.53 -0.98 -2.12
CA THR A 18 -0.45 0.28 -2.88
C THR A 18 0.97 0.48 -3.38
N PHE A 19 1.18 0.41 -4.70
CA PHE A 19 2.47 0.70 -5.33
C PHE A 19 2.66 2.20 -5.59
N ASP A 20 3.79 2.75 -5.16
CA ASP A 20 4.22 4.10 -5.48
C ASP A 20 5.32 4.06 -6.55
N GLU A 21 5.00 4.49 -7.77
CA GLU A 21 5.92 4.47 -8.92
C GLU A 21 7.06 5.50 -8.82
N ALA A 22 6.89 6.56 -8.03
CA ALA A 22 7.88 7.60 -7.90
C ALA A 22 9.08 7.15 -7.04
N MET A 23 8.82 6.28 -6.05
CA MET A 23 9.83 5.74 -5.16
C MET A 23 10.11 4.24 -5.36
N GLY A 24 9.23 3.52 -6.08
CA GLY A 24 9.34 2.07 -6.25
C GLY A 24 9.07 1.29 -4.96
N VAL A 25 8.10 1.76 -4.17
CA VAL A 25 7.79 1.22 -2.82
C VAL A 25 6.35 0.74 -2.76
N TYR A 26 6.13 -0.45 -2.22
CA TYR A 26 4.81 -0.98 -1.89
C TYR A 26 4.43 -0.64 -0.45
N GLN A 27 3.20 -0.19 -0.27
CA GLN A 27 2.66 0.23 1.02
C GLN A 27 1.38 -0.52 1.37
N PHE A 28 1.26 -0.95 2.63
CA PHE A 28 0.06 -1.63 3.14
C PHE A 28 -0.37 -1.07 4.50
N PRO A 29 -1.67 -0.80 4.73
CA PRO A 29 -2.16 -0.26 6.01
C PRO A 29 -1.97 -1.27 7.15
N CYS A 30 -1.18 -0.89 8.16
CA CYS A 30 -0.95 -1.72 9.34
C CYS A 30 -2.06 -1.48 10.39
N PRO A 31 -2.57 -2.52 11.07
CA PRO A 31 -3.60 -2.39 12.10
C PRO A 31 -3.20 -1.53 13.32
N CYS A 32 -1.92 -1.20 13.45
CA CYS A 32 -1.44 -0.31 14.50
C CYS A 32 -1.54 1.20 14.17
N GLY A 33 -1.91 1.56 12.94
CA GLY A 33 -2.08 2.95 12.49
C GLY A 33 -0.99 3.48 11.57
N ASP A 34 0.12 2.74 11.42
CA ASP A 34 1.19 3.04 10.45
C ASP A 34 1.02 2.23 9.16
N ARG A 35 2.00 2.31 8.25
CA ARG A 35 2.03 1.56 6.99
C ARG A 35 3.28 0.71 6.92
N PHE A 36 3.12 -0.54 6.47
CA PHE A 36 4.25 -1.34 6.02
C PHE A 36 4.82 -0.71 4.74
N GLN A 37 6.13 -0.79 4.58
CA GLN A 37 6.83 -0.31 3.39
C GLN A 37 7.86 -1.34 2.98
N ILE A 38 7.92 -1.65 1.68
CA ILE A 38 8.91 -2.55 1.09
C ILE A 38 9.28 -2.05 -0.31
N THR A 39 10.56 -2.08 -0.64
CA THR A 39 11.06 -1.63 -1.94
C THR A 39 10.96 -2.75 -2.98
N LEU A 40 10.83 -2.36 -4.24
CA LEU A 40 10.80 -3.33 -5.35
C LEU A 40 12.15 -4.07 -5.50
N GLU A 41 13.27 -3.43 -5.14
CA GLU A 41 14.59 -4.07 -5.13
C GLU A 41 14.65 -5.25 -4.14
N ASP A 42 14.05 -5.11 -2.96
CA ASP A 42 14.01 -6.15 -1.92
C ASP A 42 13.21 -7.37 -2.43
N LEU A 43 12.06 -7.11 -3.06
CA LEU A 43 11.24 -8.14 -3.68
C LEU A 43 11.98 -8.89 -4.80
N LEU A 44 12.82 -8.21 -5.58
CA LEU A 44 13.64 -8.84 -6.62
C LEU A 44 14.76 -9.73 -6.05
N GLU A 45 15.25 -9.42 -4.85
CA GLU A 45 16.26 -10.22 -4.14
C GLU A 45 15.65 -11.35 -3.30
N GLU A 46 14.38 -11.72 -3.55
CA GLU A 46 13.62 -12.72 -2.78
C GLU A 46 13.43 -12.33 -1.30
N GLN A 47 13.60 -11.05 -0.99
CA GLN A 47 13.34 -10.51 0.34
C GLN A 47 11.88 -10.04 0.39
N ASP A 48 10.97 -10.98 0.64
CA ASP A 48 9.51 -10.76 0.70
C ASP A 48 9.00 -10.24 2.06
N ILE A 49 9.87 -9.62 2.88
CA ILE A 49 9.52 -9.27 4.26
C ILE A 49 9.27 -7.78 4.40
N ALA A 50 8.00 -7.38 4.44
CA ALA A 50 7.65 -5.99 4.70
C ALA A 50 7.62 -5.71 6.21
N VAL A 51 8.34 -4.69 6.64
CA VAL A 51 8.53 -4.34 8.05
C VAL A 51 7.80 -3.04 8.38
N CYS A 52 7.07 -3.01 9.51
CA CYS A 52 6.48 -1.78 10.01
C CYS A 52 7.42 -1.10 11.03
N PRO A 53 7.80 0.18 10.82
CA PRO A 53 8.74 0.89 11.69
C PRO A 53 8.21 1.12 13.11
N SER A 54 6.89 1.18 13.28
CA SER A 54 6.27 1.46 14.58
C SER A 54 5.96 0.21 15.40
N CYS A 55 5.77 -0.93 14.74
CA CYS A 55 5.09 -2.07 15.37
C CYS A 55 5.94 -3.34 15.39
N SER A 56 7.14 -3.33 14.80
CA SER A 56 8.07 -4.48 14.66
C SER A 56 7.45 -5.76 14.08
N LEU A 57 6.19 -5.66 13.65
CA LEU A 57 5.48 -6.68 12.92
C LEU A 57 6.09 -6.78 11.54
N MET A 58 6.10 -8.00 11.03
CA MET A 58 6.56 -8.35 9.72
C MET A 58 5.44 -9.11 9.01
N ILE A 59 5.26 -8.86 7.73
CA ILE A 59 4.33 -9.62 6.87
C ILE A 59 5.11 -10.19 5.69
N ARG A 60 4.67 -11.32 5.15
CA ARG A 60 5.26 -11.92 3.94
C ARG A 60 4.49 -11.47 2.72
N VAL A 61 5.20 -11.02 1.70
CA VAL A 61 4.61 -10.53 0.45
C VAL A 61 4.70 -11.64 -0.60
N ILE A 62 3.57 -12.21 -0.96
CA ILE A 62 3.53 -13.24 -2.00
C ILE A 62 3.50 -12.54 -3.35
N PHE A 63 4.52 -12.84 -4.16
CA PHE A 63 4.63 -12.37 -5.54
C PHE A 63 5.06 -13.53 -6.44
N ASP A 64 4.55 -13.51 -7.68
CA ASP A 64 4.84 -14.55 -8.65
C ASP A 64 5.77 -14.01 -9.75
N LEU A 65 6.98 -14.58 -9.80
CA LEU A 65 8.02 -14.22 -10.77
C LEU A 65 7.67 -14.59 -12.21
N VAL A 66 6.82 -15.60 -12.46
CA VAL A 66 6.50 -16.01 -13.83
C VAL A 66 5.71 -14.93 -14.56
N CYS A 67 4.89 -14.14 -13.85
CA CYS A 67 4.23 -12.97 -14.42
C CYS A 67 5.23 -11.87 -14.85
N PHE A 68 6.32 -11.70 -14.11
CA PHE A 68 7.35 -10.68 -14.39
C PHE A 68 8.31 -11.09 -15.52
N ILE A 69 8.65 -12.37 -15.60
CA ILE A 69 9.56 -12.91 -16.62
C ILE A 69 8.89 -12.99 -18.00
N ASP A 70 7.57 -13.20 -18.08
CA ASP A 70 6.82 -13.15 -19.35
C ASP A 70 6.97 -11.78 -20.05
N PHE A 71 7.02 -10.71 -19.26
CA PHE A 71 7.23 -9.35 -19.75
C PHE A 71 8.68 -9.09 -20.21
N MET A 72 9.69 -9.61 -19.50
CA MET A 72 11.10 -9.43 -19.84
C MET A 72 11.63 -10.39 -20.92
N SER A 73 11.05 -11.58 -21.04
CA SER A 73 11.48 -12.64 -21.95
C SER A 73 10.69 -12.68 -23.27
N SER A 74 10.22 -11.51 -23.73
CA SER A 74 9.65 -11.35 -25.08
C SER A 74 10.70 -11.44 -26.20
N THR A 75 11.48 -12.52 -26.22
CA THR A 75 12.01 -13.09 -27.47
C THR A 75 11.71 -14.58 -27.67
N ALA A 76 10.86 -15.24 -26.87
CA ALA A 76 10.37 -16.56 -27.23
C ALA A 76 8.90 -16.82 -26.83
N ALA A 77 8.04 -16.83 -27.86
CA ALA A 77 6.75 -17.53 -27.95
C ALA A 77 5.46 -16.81 -27.48
N ALA A 78 5.11 -15.68 -28.11
CA ALA A 78 3.72 -15.34 -28.37
C ALA A 78 3.25 -15.93 -29.71
N ILE A 79 2.97 -17.24 -29.73
CA ILE A 79 1.97 -17.85 -30.63
C ILE A 79 0.93 -18.55 -29.77
N CYS A 80 0.13 -17.77 -29.05
CA CYS A 80 -1.25 -18.16 -28.78
C CYS A 80 -2.16 -17.12 -29.46
N GLY A 81 -2.98 -17.61 -30.38
CA GLY A 81 -3.72 -16.78 -31.32
C GLY A 81 -4.73 -15.84 -30.66
N GLN A 82 -4.74 -14.60 -31.14
CA GLN A 82 -5.92 -13.73 -31.15
C GLN A 82 -7.01 -14.44 -31.98
N PRO A 83 -8.31 -14.41 -31.60
CA PRO A 83 -9.09 -13.17 -31.73
C PRO A 83 -10.26 -13.02 -30.72
N ASN A 84 -10.46 -11.83 -30.16
CA ASN A 84 -11.63 -11.00 -30.53
C ASN A 84 -11.59 -9.67 -29.77
N MET A 85 -11.49 -8.57 -30.53
CA MET A 85 -11.73 -7.23 -30.04
C MET A 85 -13.23 -7.02 -29.82
N THR A 86 -13.61 -6.42 -28.69
CA THR A 86 -14.78 -5.55 -28.64
C THR A 86 -14.46 -4.37 -27.75
N ILE A 87 -14.37 -3.22 -28.41
CA ILE A 87 -14.25 -1.87 -27.85
C ILE A 87 -15.67 -1.29 -27.71
N LEU A 88 -15.81 -0.28 -26.84
CA LEU A 88 -16.98 0.54 -26.48
C LEU A 88 -17.83 -0.04 -25.32
N ALA A 89 -18.06 0.66 -24.21
CA ALA A 89 -18.19 2.11 -24.03
C ALA A 89 -17.89 2.56 -22.58
N ALA A 90 -17.21 3.70 -22.41
CA ALA A 90 -17.43 4.61 -21.28
C ALA A 90 -18.76 5.36 -21.53
N PRO A 91 -19.54 5.83 -20.53
CA PRO A 91 -19.10 6.86 -19.57
C PRO A 91 -19.65 6.74 -18.12
N HIS A 92 -19.01 7.48 -17.21
CA HIS A 92 -19.46 7.80 -15.85
C HIS A 92 -20.92 8.30 -15.79
N PRO A 93 -21.68 7.92 -14.74
CA PRO A 93 -22.68 8.78 -14.14
C PRO A 93 -22.13 9.45 -12.86
N ASP A 94 -21.95 10.75 -12.99
CA ASP A 94 -21.86 11.75 -11.93
C ASP A 94 -23.13 11.77 -11.04
N CYS A 95 -23.02 12.42 -9.86
CA CYS A 95 -24.06 13.10 -9.08
C CYS A 95 -24.63 12.34 -7.86
N ASP A 96 -24.76 12.86 -6.63
CA ASP A 96 -24.32 14.09 -5.94
C ASP A 96 -24.87 14.02 -4.48
N THR A 97 -24.12 14.55 -3.51
CA THR A 97 -24.53 15.17 -2.23
C THR A 97 -25.40 14.46 -1.17
N HIS A 98 -24.79 14.23 0.00
CA HIS A 98 -25.26 14.74 1.30
C HIS A 98 -24.04 14.92 2.22
N ASP A 99 -23.50 16.13 2.33
CA ASP A 99 -23.84 17.10 3.38
C ASP A 99 -24.06 16.45 4.76
N LYS A 100 -22.97 16.34 5.52
CA LYS A 100 -22.96 16.60 6.97
C LYS A 100 -21.71 17.37 7.35
N ALA A 101 -21.68 18.64 6.94
CA ALA A 101 -21.16 19.66 7.85
C ALA A 101 -22.18 19.75 9.00
N SER A 102 -21.81 19.28 10.19
CA SER A 102 -22.31 19.73 11.51
C SER A 102 -22.16 18.62 12.56
N SER A 103 -20.99 18.52 13.18
CA SER A 103 -20.93 18.50 14.65
C SER A 103 -19.53 18.90 15.09
N TRP A 104 -19.34 20.21 15.18
CA TRP A 104 -18.27 20.84 15.93
C TRP A 104 -18.31 20.34 17.38
N SER A 105 -17.14 20.03 17.96
CA SER A 105 -16.87 20.30 19.37
C SER A 105 -15.72 21.30 19.40
N ALA A 106 -16.07 22.55 19.71
CA ALA A 106 -15.21 23.72 19.68
C ALA A 106 -14.41 23.90 20.97
N SER A 107 -13.59 22.89 21.35
CA SER A 107 -12.86 22.94 22.63
C SER A 107 -11.34 22.87 22.51
N GLU A 108 -10.77 22.34 21.42
CA GLU A 108 -9.31 22.13 21.32
C GLU A 108 -8.65 22.98 20.23
N ILE A 109 -9.19 24.17 20.00
CA ILE A 109 -8.49 25.28 19.33
C ILE A 109 -7.54 25.87 20.39
N SER A 110 -6.60 25.06 20.87
CA SER A 110 -5.46 25.57 21.61
C SER A 110 -4.50 26.15 20.59
N ASP A 111 -4.71 27.43 20.34
CA ASP A 111 -3.73 28.49 20.12
C ASP A 111 -2.43 28.30 20.94
N LYS A 112 -1.70 27.21 20.71
CA LYS A 112 -0.40 26.91 21.32
C LYS A 112 0.72 27.21 20.33
N ILE A 113 0.57 28.33 19.62
CA ILE A 113 1.70 29.05 19.03
C ILE A 113 2.25 29.99 20.12
N PRO A 114 3.59 30.08 20.27
CA PRO A 114 4.26 30.38 21.53
C PRO A 114 4.52 31.89 21.73
N SER A 115 5.18 32.20 22.86
CA SER A 115 5.59 33.54 23.33
C SER A 115 4.43 34.28 24.01
N PHE A 116 4.58 34.95 25.14
CA PHE A 116 5.64 35.87 25.54
C PHE A 116 5.21 36.38 26.94
N THR A 117 6.15 36.50 27.90
CA THR A 117 6.15 37.53 28.98
C THR A 117 4.91 37.66 29.87
N GLU A 118 4.96 37.35 31.16
CA GLU A 118 5.48 38.19 32.25
C GLU A 118 4.35 38.61 33.21
N LEU A 119 4.75 38.74 34.47
CA LEU A 119 4.26 39.63 35.51
C LEU A 119 3.08 39.20 36.42
N SER A 120 3.51 38.96 37.67
CA SER A 120 2.88 39.23 38.98
C SER A 120 2.05 38.13 39.63
#